data_AF-L7KLP0-F1
#
_entry.id   AF-L7KLP0-F1
#
_cell.length_a   1.000
_cell.length_b   1.000
_cell.length_c   1.000
_cell.angle_alpha   90.00
_cell.angle_beta   90.00
_cell.angle_gamma   90.00
#
_symmetry.space_group_name_H-M   'P 1'
#
loop_
_entity.id
_entity.type
_entity.pdbx_description
1 polymer ?
#
loop_
_entity_poly.entity_id
_entity_poly.type
_entity_poly.pdbx_seq_one_letter_code
_entity_poly.pdbx_strand_id
1 'polypeptide(L)'
;MTDLTPRDTAASHTRLETDALDVYAETQRAAEDRVAAHAATSRVALTALTPTFGVIGADFLAALSTTMQARANRLEAQAVTHGRIGTHTSTAADAYSDADTACASDMGLRLP
;
A
#
# COMPACT_ATOMS: atom_id res chain seq x y z
N MET A 1 -32.55 1.62 26.17
CA MET A 1 -32.04 2.42 25.06
C MET A 1 -30.77 3.05 25.57
N THR A 2 -29.64 2.40 25.33
CA THR A 2 -28.36 2.72 25.98
C THR A 2 -27.85 4.02 25.35
N ASP A 3 -27.91 5.09 26.13
CA ASP A 3 -27.45 6.42 25.73
C ASP A 3 -25.92 6.34 25.70
N LEU A 4 -25.36 6.13 24.50
CA LEU A 4 -23.92 6.16 24.30
C LEU A 4 -23.47 7.58 24.60
N THR A 5 -22.70 7.75 25.67
CA THR A 5 -22.16 9.06 26.00
C THR A 5 -21.29 9.54 24.82
N PRO A 6 -21.23 10.85 24.53
CA PRO A 6 -20.49 11.38 23.38
C PRO A 6 -19.01 10.96 23.36
N ARG A 7 -18.48 10.55 24.50
CA ARG A 7 -17.14 9.99 24.68
C ARG A 7 -16.99 8.57 24.10
N ASP A 8 -17.98 7.70 24.29
CA ASP A 8 -18.00 6.34 23.71
C ASP A 8 -18.12 6.40 22.19
N THR A 9 -18.84 7.41 21.67
CA THR A 9 -18.98 7.64 20.24
C THR A 9 -17.66 8.09 19.62
N ALA A 10 -16.91 8.99 20.27
CA ALA A 10 -15.61 9.45 19.81
C ALA A 10 -14.56 8.32 19.77
N ALA A 11 -14.44 7.53 20.86
CA ALA A 11 -13.53 6.40 20.92
C ALA A 11 -13.88 5.31 19.88
N SER A 12 -15.18 5.05 19.66
CA SER A 12 -15.63 4.12 18.62
C SER A 12 -15.31 4.62 17.21
N HIS A 13 -15.41 5.94 16.98
CA HIS A 13 -15.11 6.56 15.69
C HIS A 13 -13.62 6.48 15.35
N THR A 14 -12.74 6.85 16.29
CA THR A 14 -11.29 6.80 16.09
C THR A 14 -10.80 5.37 15.88
N ARG A 15 -11.40 4.40 16.57
CA ARG A 15 -11.10 2.97 16.36
C ARG A 15 -11.54 2.47 14.99
N LEU A 16 -12.72 2.87 14.51
CA LEU A 16 -13.19 2.59 13.15
C LEU A 16 -12.27 3.22 12.08
N GLU A 17 -11.79 4.44 12.33
CA GLU A 17 -10.84 5.11 11.45
C GLU A 17 -9.48 4.40 11.41
N THR A 18 -9.03 3.86 12.55
CA THR A 18 -7.78 3.08 12.66
C THR A 18 -7.88 1.75 11.91
N ASP A 19 -8.97 1.00 12.10
CA ASP A 19 -9.24 -0.24 11.36
C ASP A 19 -9.33 -0.01 9.84
N ALA A 20 -9.94 1.11 9.43
CA ALA A 20 -10.03 1.48 8.01
C ALA A 20 -8.64 1.79 7.40
N LEU A 21 -7.74 2.39 8.19
CA LEU A 21 -6.37 2.68 7.77
C LEU A 21 -5.54 1.40 7.60
N ASP A 22 -5.71 0.41 8.48
CA ASP A 22 -5.05 -0.89 8.37
C ASP A 22 -5.52 -1.69 7.16
N VAL A 23 -6.85 -1.75 6.93
CA VAL A 23 -7.43 -2.40 5.74
C VAL A 23 -6.93 -1.73 4.46
N TYR A 24 -6.82 -0.41 4.46
CA TYR A 24 -6.28 0.34 3.34
C TYR A 24 -4.80 0.00 3.11
N ALA A 25 -3.98 -0.05 4.15
CA ALA A 25 -2.57 -0.40 4.06
C ALA A 25 -2.36 -1.83 3.53
N GLU A 26 -3.17 -2.79 3.98
CA GLU A 26 -3.14 -4.17 3.47
C GLU A 26 -3.51 -4.24 1.98
N THR A 27 -4.52 -3.47 1.57
CA THR A 27 -4.91 -3.36 0.16
C THR A 27 -3.77 -2.82 -0.70
N GLN A 28 -2.99 -1.86 -0.19
CA GLN A 28 -1.83 -1.31 -0.91
C GLN A 28 -0.69 -2.31 -1.05
N ARG A 29 -0.41 -3.13 -0.03
CA ARG A 29 0.58 -4.21 -0.11
C ARG A 29 0.17 -5.29 -1.12
N ALA A 30 -1.11 -5.68 -1.11
CA ALA A 30 -1.64 -6.64 -2.08
C ALA A 30 -1.57 -6.12 -3.53
N ALA A 31 -1.71 -4.80 -3.73
CA ALA A 31 -1.53 -4.17 -5.04
C ALA A 31 -0.06 -4.19 -5.48
N GLU A 32 0.87 -3.91 -4.57
CA GLU A 32 2.32 -4.03 -4.80
C GLU A 32 2.70 -5.45 -5.27
N ASP A 33 2.25 -6.50 -4.56
CA ASP A 33 2.56 -7.89 -4.90
C ASP A 33 2.07 -8.26 -6.30
N ARG A 34 0.84 -7.84 -6.65
CA ARG A 34 0.27 -8.08 -8.00
C ARG A 34 1.06 -7.37 -9.08
N VAL A 35 1.49 -6.14 -8.82
CA VAL A 35 2.27 -5.34 -9.75
C VAL A 35 3.66 -5.94 -9.96
N ALA A 36 4.32 -6.37 -8.89
CA ALA A 36 5.62 -7.05 -8.95
C ALA A 36 5.53 -8.37 -9.73
N ALA A 37 4.52 -9.20 -9.47
CA ALA A 37 4.28 -10.45 -10.19
C ALA A 37 4.02 -10.23 -11.69
N HIS A 38 3.26 -9.18 -12.04
CA HIS A 38 2.99 -8.82 -13.43
C HIS A 38 4.25 -8.33 -14.16
N ALA A 39 5.10 -7.56 -13.48
CA ALA A 39 6.38 -7.11 -14.02
C ALA A 39 7.35 -8.27 -14.27
N ALA A 40 7.41 -9.26 -13.37
CA ALA A 40 8.21 -10.47 -13.54
C ALA A 40 7.75 -11.31 -14.74
N THR A 41 6.43 -11.53 -14.87
CA THR A 41 5.83 -12.29 -15.98
C THR A 41 6.13 -11.63 -17.33
N SER A 42 6.07 -10.29 -17.39
CA SER A 42 6.32 -9.53 -18.62
C SER A 42 7.77 -9.66 -19.12
N ARG A 43 8.75 -9.84 -18.21
CA ARG A 43 10.16 -10.08 -18.59
C ARG A 43 10.37 -11.47 -19.19
N VAL A 44 9.69 -12.49 -18.66
CA VAL A 44 9.78 -13.89 -19.15
C VAL A 44 9.17 -14.04 -20.55
N ALA A 45 8.13 -13.25 -20.87
CA ALA A 45 7.51 -13.28 -22.19
C ALA A 45 8.44 -12.74 -23.31
N LEU A 46 9.41 -11.86 -23.00
CA LEU A 46 10.31 -11.30 -24.01
C LEU A 46 11.36 -12.30 -24.51
N THR A 47 11.92 -13.10 -23.60
CA THR A 47 12.91 -14.13 -23.94
C THR A 47 12.31 -15.25 -24.79
N ALA A 48 10.99 -15.48 -24.69
CA ALA A 48 10.28 -16.43 -25.54
C ALA A 48 10.04 -15.91 -26.97
N LEU A 49 10.12 -14.60 -27.22
CA LEU A 49 9.93 -13.99 -28.55
C LEU A 49 11.20 -13.97 -29.41
N THR A 50 12.37 -14.13 -28.80
CA THR A 50 13.67 -14.06 -29.48
C THR A 50 13.82 -15.06 -30.64
N PRO A 51 13.35 -16.32 -30.54
CA PRO A 51 13.41 -17.28 -31.66
C PRO A 51 12.55 -16.88 -32.86
N THR A 52 11.44 -16.16 -32.62
CA THR A 52 10.44 -15.82 -33.65
C THR A 52 10.85 -14.62 -34.50
N PHE A 53 11.51 -13.64 -33.89
CA PHE A 53 11.89 -12.39 -34.58
C PHE A 53 13.29 -12.44 -35.20
N GLY A 54 14.16 -13.37 -34.79
CA GLY A 54 15.50 -13.55 -35.34
C GLY A 54 16.34 -12.26 -35.30
N VAL A 55 17.40 -12.22 -36.13
CA VAL A 55 18.33 -11.06 -36.20
C VAL A 55 17.67 -9.82 -36.82
N ILE A 56 16.68 -9.99 -37.70
CA ILE A 56 15.99 -8.89 -38.39
C ILE A 56 15.12 -8.08 -37.42
N GLY A 57 14.56 -8.73 -36.40
CA GLY A 57 13.80 -8.05 -35.34
C GLY A 57 14.64 -7.61 -34.15
N ALA A 58 15.98 -7.62 -34.22
CA ALA A 58 16.84 -7.30 -33.08
C ALA A 58 16.60 -5.88 -32.53
N ASP A 59 16.46 -4.89 -33.41
CA ASP A 59 16.17 -3.50 -33.01
C ASP A 59 14.77 -3.37 -32.39
N PHE A 60 13.80 -4.12 -32.93
CA PHE A 60 12.46 -4.19 -32.35
C PHE A 60 12.48 -4.82 -30.96
N LEU A 61 13.21 -5.92 -30.76
CA LEU A 61 13.36 -6.57 -29.46
C LEU A 61 14.11 -5.67 -28.47
N ALA A 62 15.11 -4.91 -28.91
CA ALA A 62 15.82 -3.93 -28.08
C ALA A 62 14.90 -2.77 -27.64
N ALA A 63 14.10 -2.22 -28.56
CA ALA A 63 13.11 -1.19 -28.26
C ALA A 63 12.00 -1.71 -27.34
N LEU A 64 11.53 -2.94 -27.58
CA LEU A 64 10.54 -3.61 -26.74
C LEU A 64 11.10 -3.88 -25.33
N SER A 65 12.35 -4.36 -25.23
CA SER A 65 13.04 -4.58 -23.96
C SER A 65 13.18 -3.28 -23.16
N THR A 66 13.61 -2.20 -23.82
CA THR A 66 13.71 -0.87 -23.21
C THR A 66 12.35 -0.39 -22.70
N THR A 67 11.29 -0.59 -23.49
CA THR A 67 9.92 -0.20 -23.12
C THR A 67 9.42 -1.02 -21.93
N MET A 68 9.66 -2.33 -21.92
CA MET A 68 9.26 -3.22 -20.83
C MET A 68 10.07 -2.94 -19.55
N GLN A 69 11.35 -2.60 -19.67
CA GLN A 69 12.18 -2.18 -18.55
C GLN A 69 11.69 -0.86 -17.96
N ALA A 70 11.39 0.13 -18.80
CA ALA A 70 10.83 1.41 -18.36
C ALA A 70 9.46 1.23 -17.68
N ARG A 71 8.63 0.32 -18.21
CA ARG A 71 7.35 -0.06 -17.58
C ARG A 71 7.58 -0.74 -16.23
N ALA A 72 8.51 -1.68 -16.13
CA ALA A 72 8.85 -2.36 -14.88
C ALA A 72 9.34 -1.36 -13.82
N ASN A 73 10.23 -0.43 -14.19
CA ASN A 73 10.73 0.60 -13.28
C ASN A 73 9.61 1.53 -12.78
N ARG A 74 8.64 1.88 -13.64
CA ARG A 74 7.47 2.67 -13.23
C ARG A 74 6.59 1.90 -12.24
N LEU A 75 6.35 0.63 -12.52
CA LEU A 75 5.57 -0.26 -11.65
C LEU A 75 6.25 -0.44 -10.28
N GLU A 76 7.58 -0.57 -10.25
CA GLU A 76 8.37 -0.64 -9.02
C GLU A 76 8.33 0.69 -8.24
N ALA A 77 8.43 1.84 -8.91
CA ALA A 77 8.27 3.14 -8.27
C ALA A 77 6.85 3.34 -7.68
N GLN A 78 5.82 2.83 -8.36
CA GLN A 78 4.46 2.83 -7.83
C GLN A 78 4.33 1.91 -6.61
N ALA A 79 4.88 0.71 -6.65
CA ALA A 79 4.92 -0.20 -5.51
C ALA A 79 5.59 0.43 -4.29
N VAL A 80 6.77 1.04 -4.45
CA VAL A 80 7.47 1.78 -3.37
C VAL A 80 6.61 2.91 -2.82
N THR A 81 5.88 3.62 -3.68
CA THR A 81 4.97 4.69 -3.24
C THR A 81 3.83 4.13 -2.40
N HIS A 82 3.21 3.03 -2.82
CA HIS A 82 2.15 2.34 -2.10
C HIS A 82 2.65 1.80 -0.75
N GLY A 83 3.85 1.20 -0.71
CA GLY A 83 4.49 0.77 0.54
C GLY A 83 4.72 1.92 1.51
N ARG A 84 5.24 3.06 1.02
CA ARG A 84 5.43 4.27 1.84
C ARG A 84 4.13 4.83 2.40
N ILE A 85 3.07 4.84 1.59
CA ILE A 85 1.74 5.25 2.04
C ILE A 85 1.27 4.31 3.14
N GLY A 86 1.37 2.99 2.94
CA GLY A 86 1.00 2.00 3.95
C GLY A 86 1.75 2.18 5.28
N THR A 87 3.06 2.43 5.25
CA THR A 87 3.85 2.68 6.46
C THR A 87 3.48 3.99 7.14
N HIS A 88 3.27 5.07 6.38
CA HIS A 88 2.81 6.34 6.98
C HIS A 88 1.45 6.20 7.63
N THR A 89 0.54 5.49 6.95
CA THR A 89 -0.80 5.22 7.43
C THR A 89 -0.79 4.41 8.72
N SER A 90 0.01 3.34 8.81
CA SER A 90 0.12 2.55 10.05
C SER A 90 0.75 3.36 11.18
N THR A 91 1.79 4.15 10.88
CA THR A 91 2.43 5.01 11.89
C THR A 91 1.46 6.07 12.42
N ALA A 92 0.61 6.62 11.57
CA ALA A 92 -0.43 7.56 11.98
C ALA A 92 -1.50 6.89 12.83
N ALA A 93 -1.93 5.68 12.46
CA ALA A 93 -2.85 4.86 13.25
C ALA A 93 -2.31 4.60 14.68
N ASP A 94 -1.04 4.18 14.80
CA ASP A 94 -0.39 3.98 16.10
C ASP A 94 -0.37 5.28 16.92
N ALA A 95 0.01 6.41 16.30
CA ALA A 95 0.06 7.70 16.97
C ALA A 95 -1.33 8.18 17.45
N TYR A 96 -2.39 7.93 16.68
CA TYR A 96 -3.75 8.26 17.10
C TYR A 96 -4.22 7.38 18.25
N SER A 97 -3.91 6.08 18.23
CA SER A 97 -4.22 5.14 19.32
C SER A 97 -3.50 5.52 20.63
N ASP A 98 -2.21 5.88 20.55
CA ASP A 98 -1.42 6.33 21.69
C ASP A 98 -1.97 7.64 22.27
N ALA A 99 -2.32 8.60 21.41
CA ALA A 99 -2.91 9.86 21.82
C ALA A 99 -4.27 9.67 22.49
N ASP A 100 -5.11 8.77 21.98
CA ASP A 100 -6.41 8.47 22.57
C ASP A 100 -6.24 7.81 23.95
N THR A 101 -5.30 6.87 24.09
CA THR A 101 -4.96 6.23 25.37
C THR A 101 -4.46 7.23 26.41
N ALA A 102 -3.60 8.18 25.99
CA ALA A 102 -3.11 9.25 26.87
C ALA A 102 -4.23 10.20 27.30
N CYS A 103 -5.12 10.58 26.37
CA CYS A 103 -6.26 11.45 26.64
C CYS A 103 -7.29 10.78 27.58
N ALA A 104 -7.54 9.48 27.37
CA ALA A 104 -8.38 8.68 28.25
C ALA A 104 -7.82 8.62 29.67
N SER A 105 -6.50 8.43 29.80
CA SER A 105 -5.79 8.40 31.09
C SER A 105 -5.83 9.75 31.82
N ASP A 106 -5.58 10.87 31.13
CA ASP A 106 -5.65 12.22 31.72
C ASP A 106 -7.06 12.55 32.24
N MET A 107 -8.08 12.18 31.48
CA MET A 107 -9.46 12.41 31.89
C MET A 107 -9.90 11.47 33.02
N GLY A 108 -9.38 10.24 33.07
CA GLY A 108 -9.58 9.32 34.20
C GLY A 108 -8.94 9.82 35.49
N LEU A 109 -7.83 10.57 35.41
CA LEU A 109 -7.18 11.24 36.54
C LEU A 109 -7.89 12.52 36.99
N ARG A 110 -8.75 13.12 36.14
CA ARG A 110 -9.46 14.37 36.38
C ARG A 110 -10.89 14.22 36.90
N LEU A 111 -11.42 13.01 36.91
CA LEU A 111 -12.72 12.70 37.51
C LEU A 111 -12.49 12.14 38.94
N PRO A 112 -13.17 12.66 39.97
CA PRO A 112 -13.00 12.25 41.37
C PRO A 112 -13.50 10.82 41.65
#